data_AF-A0AAX0YVR1-F1
#
_entry.id   AF-A0AAX0YVR1-F1
#
_cell.length_a   1.000
_cell.length_b   1.000
_cell.length_c   1.000
_cell.angle_alpha   90.00
_cell.angle_beta   90.00
_cell.angle_gamma   90.00
#
_symmetry.space_group_name_H-M   'P 1'
#
loop_
_entity.id
_entity.type
_entity.pdbx_description
1 polymer ?
#
loop_
_entity_poly.entity_id
_entity_poly.type
_entity_poly.pdbx_seq_one_letter_code
_entity_poly.pdbx_strand_id
1 'polypeptide(L)'
;MSHLEPPSLAKKSRRPLQHYYRAAVIIAVCGMFSYGGYSMFHLYQNAKISQIKAQKLSAQALALSASLSEETAMNQDLNQALADKNKSLVALNQRIDDMETVLGIEPADDSQTITQRVDTAAINSAVRATLFQLIPNGAPTPNVQLTSGFGTRIHPITKKRKRHDGLDFAAKIGTPIYAPADAVIERARNSNYGYGNQLTLNHTMGFTSTYSHMSKFKVKQGEFVKKGQLIGWTGNSGLSTGPHLHYEIRFLGKPLNPRPFVKWNIENFDSLFKQEKNVQWASLLNTINSMVAMQVQLTGDEHHDLGITTVNHTQSTTNQDDF
;
A
#
# COMPACT_ATOMS: atom_id res chain seq x y z
N MET A 1 -159.77 5.77 9.12
CA MET A 1 -159.84 5.89 7.64
C MET A 1 -159.00 7.09 7.22
N SER A 2 -158.34 6.96 6.06
CA SER A 2 -157.55 7.94 5.27
C SER A 2 -156.03 8.04 5.52
N HIS A 3 -155.30 7.77 4.42
CA HIS A 3 -153.85 7.84 4.15
C HIS A 3 -153.30 9.27 4.11
N LEU A 4 -151.96 9.45 4.14
CA LEU A 4 -151.17 10.42 3.34
C LEU A 4 -149.65 10.14 3.38
N GLU A 5 -148.95 10.55 2.32
CA GLU A 5 -147.62 10.19 1.76
C GLU A 5 -146.32 10.68 2.47
N PRO A 6 -145.10 10.24 2.04
CA PRO A 6 -143.80 10.58 2.64
C PRO A 6 -142.96 11.63 1.85
N PRO A 7 -141.88 12.21 2.41
CA PRO A 7 -140.96 13.07 1.66
C PRO A 7 -139.54 12.48 1.44
N SER A 8 -138.94 12.88 0.31
CA SER A 8 -137.62 12.51 -0.22
C SER A 8 -136.47 13.40 0.29
N LEU A 9 -135.23 12.88 0.37
CA LEU A 9 -134.02 13.69 0.56
C LEU A 9 -132.81 13.26 -0.31
N ALA A 10 -132.47 14.21 -1.20
CA ALA A 10 -131.23 14.62 -1.88
C ALA A 10 -129.91 13.79 -1.84
N LYS A 11 -129.28 13.70 -3.03
CA LYS A 11 -127.97 13.10 -3.36
C LYS A 11 -126.86 14.17 -3.36
N LYS A 12 -125.83 14.03 -2.51
CA LYS A 12 -124.69 14.96 -2.39
C LYS A 12 -123.53 14.58 -3.33
N SER A 13 -122.93 15.57 -4.02
CA SER A 13 -121.99 15.38 -5.13
C SER A 13 -120.53 15.09 -4.68
N ARG A 14 -119.86 14.14 -5.37
CA ARG A 14 -118.48 13.67 -5.12
C ARG A 14 -117.51 14.18 -6.20
N ARG A 15 -117.16 15.48 -6.25
CA ARG A 15 -116.21 16.03 -7.25
C ARG A 15 -114.87 16.65 -6.76
N PRO A 16 -114.61 16.99 -5.47
CA PRO A 16 -113.31 17.59 -5.09
C PRO A 16 -112.18 16.59 -4.83
N LEU A 17 -112.50 15.35 -4.44
CA LEU A 17 -111.51 14.35 -3.98
C LEU A 17 -110.56 13.86 -5.09
N GLN A 18 -111.03 13.80 -6.34
CA GLN A 18 -110.24 13.33 -7.49
C GLN A 18 -109.14 14.32 -7.91
N HIS A 19 -109.32 15.63 -7.69
CA HIS A 19 -108.29 16.63 -8.02
C HIS A 19 -107.14 16.62 -7.00
N TYR A 20 -107.42 16.48 -5.71
CA TYR A 20 -106.40 16.35 -4.68
C TYR A 20 -105.57 15.06 -4.83
N TYR A 21 -106.22 13.94 -5.20
CA TYR A 21 -105.51 12.69 -5.45
C TYR A 21 -104.57 12.80 -6.67
N ARG A 22 -105.02 13.42 -7.77
CA ARG A 22 -104.17 13.67 -8.95
C ARG A 22 -103.00 14.59 -8.64
N ALA A 23 -103.22 15.67 -7.87
CA ALA A 23 -102.15 16.58 -7.45
C ALA A 23 -101.15 15.89 -6.50
N ALA A 24 -101.62 15.08 -5.55
CA ALA A 24 -100.77 14.31 -4.64
C ALA A 24 -99.92 13.27 -5.38
N VAL A 25 -100.47 12.59 -6.39
CA VAL A 25 -99.73 11.67 -7.25
C VAL A 25 -98.66 12.42 -8.04
N ILE A 26 -98.98 13.59 -8.62
CA ILE A 26 -97.99 14.40 -9.36
C ILE A 26 -96.86 14.87 -8.44
N ILE A 27 -97.16 15.36 -7.23
CA ILE A 27 -96.14 15.79 -6.25
C ILE A 27 -95.27 14.60 -5.80
N ALA A 28 -95.87 13.43 -5.54
CA ALA A 28 -95.12 12.22 -5.17
C ALA A 28 -94.21 11.74 -6.31
N VAL A 29 -94.68 11.81 -7.56
CA VAL A 29 -93.89 11.49 -8.74
C VAL A 29 -92.74 12.50 -8.92
N CYS A 30 -93.00 13.81 -8.81
CA CYS A 30 -91.97 14.84 -8.85
C CYS A 30 -90.95 14.70 -7.71
N GLY A 31 -91.38 14.34 -6.50
CA GLY A 31 -90.51 14.06 -5.36
C GLY A 31 -89.62 12.84 -5.58
N MET A 32 -90.17 11.77 -6.17
CA MET A 32 -89.40 10.58 -6.58
C MET A 32 -88.35 10.91 -7.64
N PHE A 33 -88.69 11.71 -8.66
CA PHE A 33 -87.73 12.15 -9.68
C PHE A 33 -86.63 13.06 -9.09
N SER A 34 -86.99 13.95 -8.18
CA SER A 34 -86.04 14.85 -7.51
C SER A 34 -85.06 14.08 -6.60
N TYR A 35 -85.59 13.13 -5.82
CA TYR A 35 -84.79 12.25 -4.96
C TYR A 35 -83.91 11.30 -5.78
N GLY A 36 -84.45 10.73 -6.87
CA GLY A 36 -83.70 9.90 -7.81
C GLY A 36 -82.57 10.67 -8.48
N GLY A 37 -82.83 11.91 -8.91
CA GLY A 37 -81.82 12.80 -9.48
C GLY A 37 -80.72 13.19 -8.48
N TYR A 38 -81.09 13.52 -7.24
CA TYR A 38 -80.14 13.80 -6.17
C TYR A 38 -79.28 12.58 -5.81
N SER A 39 -79.90 11.40 -5.66
CA SER A 39 -79.22 10.14 -5.40
C SER A 39 -78.24 9.79 -6.53
N MET A 40 -78.67 9.93 -7.79
CA MET A 40 -77.84 9.72 -8.97
C MET A 40 -76.66 10.70 -9.03
N PHE A 41 -76.88 11.98 -8.72
CA PHE A 41 -75.82 12.99 -8.65
C PHE A 41 -74.81 12.68 -7.55
N HIS A 42 -75.27 12.28 -6.36
CA HIS A 42 -74.41 11.90 -5.24
C HIS A 42 -73.58 10.65 -5.54
N LEU A 43 -74.21 9.62 -6.14
CA LEU A 43 -73.51 8.43 -6.63
C LEU A 43 -72.47 8.77 -7.70
N TYR A 44 -72.81 9.66 -8.64
CA TYR A 44 -71.87 10.14 -9.66
C TYR A 44 -70.68 10.89 -9.05
N GLN A 45 -70.90 11.78 -8.07
CA GLN A 45 -69.83 12.48 -7.35
C GLN A 45 -68.93 11.50 -6.60
N ASN A 46 -69.51 10.55 -5.88
CA ASN A 46 -68.74 9.54 -5.15
C ASN A 46 -67.95 8.62 -6.07
N ALA A 47 -68.51 8.24 -7.22
CA ALA A 47 -67.80 7.47 -8.24
C ALA A 47 -66.61 8.26 -8.81
N LYS A 48 -66.79 9.57 -9.08
CA LYS A 48 -65.72 10.44 -9.59
C LYS A 48 -64.61 10.66 -8.55
N ILE A 49 -64.96 10.88 -7.28
CA ILE A 49 -64.01 11.00 -6.18
C ILE A 49 -63.24 9.69 -5.98
N SER A 50 -63.93 8.55 -6.06
CA SER A 50 -63.31 7.22 -5.97
C SER A 50 -62.30 7.00 -7.11
N GLN A 51 -62.65 7.37 -8.35
CA GLN A 51 -61.75 7.31 -9.49
C GLN A 51 -60.51 8.21 -9.31
N ILE A 52 -60.68 9.44 -8.84
CA ILE A 52 -59.54 10.36 -8.57
C ILE A 52 -58.65 9.78 -7.47
N LYS A 53 -59.23 9.22 -6.40
CA LYS A 53 -58.47 8.59 -5.32
C LYS A 53 -57.72 7.36 -5.84
N ALA A 54 -58.34 6.53 -6.68
CA ALA A 54 -57.70 5.39 -7.32
C ALA A 54 -56.54 5.83 -8.24
N GLN A 55 -56.72 6.88 -9.05
CA GLN A 55 -55.66 7.46 -9.88
C GLN A 55 -54.50 8.02 -9.05
N LYS A 56 -54.79 8.69 -7.93
CA LYS A 56 -53.76 9.19 -7.01
C LYS A 56 -52.98 8.03 -6.38
N LEU A 57 -53.67 6.97 -5.94
CA LEU A 57 -53.03 5.79 -5.37
C LEU A 57 -52.19 5.05 -6.43
N SER A 58 -52.67 4.92 -7.66
CA SER A 58 -51.91 4.29 -8.74
C SER A 58 -50.67 5.12 -9.12
N ALA A 59 -50.78 6.46 -9.11
CA ALA A 59 -49.63 7.34 -9.33
C ALA A 59 -48.61 7.24 -8.20
N GLN A 60 -49.05 7.15 -6.95
CA GLN A 60 -48.18 6.93 -5.78
C GLN A 60 -47.51 5.56 -5.83
N ALA A 61 -48.24 4.49 -6.19
CA ALA A 61 -47.67 3.16 -6.36
C ALA A 61 -46.61 3.14 -7.47
N LEU A 62 -46.84 3.85 -8.57
CA LEU A 62 -45.89 3.97 -9.67
C LEU A 62 -44.63 4.74 -9.25
N ALA A 63 -44.80 5.87 -8.55
CA ALA A 63 -43.68 6.64 -8.00
C ALA A 63 -42.85 5.81 -7.00
N LEU A 64 -43.52 5.08 -6.09
CA LEU A 64 -42.85 4.20 -5.13
C LEU A 64 -42.09 3.07 -5.82
N SER A 65 -42.69 2.46 -6.84
CA SER A 65 -42.02 1.41 -7.63
C SER A 65 -40.79 1.94 -8.39
N ALA A 66 -40.82 3.20 -8.83
CA ALA A 66 -39.69 3.85 -9.48
C ALA A 66 -38.55 4.09 -8.48
N SER A 67 -38.84 4.66 -7.31
CA SER A 67 -37.84 4.87 -6.25
C SER A 67 -37.25 3.55 -5.75
N LEU A 68 -38.05 2.50 -5.61
CA LEU A 68 -37.56 1.18 -5.25
C LEU A 68 -36.61 0.63 -6.32
N SER A 69 -36.93 0.81 -7.61
CA SER A 69 -36.03 0.39 -8.70
C SER A 69 -34.70 1.15 -8.67
N GLU A 70 -34.72 2.44 -8.37
CA GLU A 70 -33.53 3.28 -8.23
C GLU A 70 -32.66 2.82 -7.05
N GLU A 71 -33.27 2.57 -5.88
CA GLU A 71 -32.57 2.05 -4.72
C GLU A 71 -31.97 0.66 -4.98
N THR A 72 -32.67 -0.22 -5.71
CA THR A 72 -32.10 -1.53 -6.10
C THR A 72 -30.94 -1.39 -7.07
N ALA A 73 -30.99 -0.45 -8.01
CA ALA A 73 -29.89 -0.17 -8.92
C ALA A 73 -28.68 0.39 -8.17
N MET A 74 -28.89 1.30 -7.21
CA MET A 74 -27.82 1.87 -6.37
C MET A 74 -27.18 0.81 -5.49
N ASN A 75 -27.97 -0.10 -4.90
CA ASN A 75 -27.43 -1.23 -4.13
C ASN A 75 -26.64 -2.20 -5.01
N GLN A 76 -27.08 -2.45 -6.24
CA GLN A 76 -26.32 -3.27 -7.19
C GLN A 76 -24.99 -2.63 -7.56
N ASP A 77 -24.97 -1.33 -7.86
CA ASP A 77 -23.76 -0.57 -8.16
C ASP A 77 -22.79 -0.56 -6.96
N LEU A 78 -23.30 -0.32 -5.75
CA LEU A 78 -22.48 -0.36 -4.53
C LEU A 78 -21.87 -1.74 -4.30
N ASN A 79 -22.64 -2.83 -4.48
CA ASN A 79 -22.14 -4.18 -4.36
C ASN A 79 -21.06 -4.49 -5.41
N GLN A 80 -21.22 -3.96 -6.63
CA GLN A 80 -20.23 -4.11 -7.68
C GLN A 80 -18.94 -3.33 -7.37
N ALA A 81 -19.06 -2.09 -6.87
CA ALA A 81 -17.92 -1.32 -6.41
C ALA A 81 -17.18 -2.01 -5.24
N LEU A 82 -17.91 -2.62 -4.30
CA LEU A 82 -17.32 -3.41 -3.22
C LEU A 82 -16.59 -4.66 -3.76
N ALA A 83 -17.16 -5.35 -4.74
CA ALA A 83 -16.51 -6.49 -5.39
C ALA A 83 -15.21 -6.07 -6.09
N ASP A 84 -15.22 -4.95 -6.81
CA ASP A 84 -14.03 -4.39 -7.47
C ASP A 84 -12.95 -3.95 -6.47
N LYS A 85 -13.36 -3.36 -5.34
CA LYS A 85 -12.46 -3.01 -4.23
C LYS A 85 -11.85 -4.26 -3.60
N ASN A 86 -12.65 -5.29 -3.34
CA ASN A 86 -12.15 -6.56 -2.82
C ASN A 86 -11.15 -7.22 -3.77
N LYS A 87 -11.43 -7.21 -5.07
CA LYS A 87 -10.48 -7.71 -6.09
C LYS A 87 -9.17 -6.92 -6.08
N SER A 88 -9.23 -5.60 -5.92
CA SER A 88 -8.05 -4.74 -5.81
C SER A 88 -7.23 -5.04 -4.54
N LEU A 89 -7.90 -5.30 -3.40
CA LEU A 89 -7.23 -5.69 -2.15
C LEU A 89 -6.53 -7.03 -2.27
N VAL A 90 -7.17 -8.03 -2.91
CA VAL A 90 -6.55 -9.34 -3.16
C VAL A 90 -5.31 -9.20 -4.04
N ALA A 91 -5.38 -8.38 -5.10
CA ALA A 91 -4.23 -8.12 -5.97
C ALA A 91 -3.09 -7.41 -5.22
N LEU A 92 -3.41 -6.49 -4.31
CA LEU A 92 -2.42 -5.80 -3.49
C LEU A 92 -1.74 -6.76 -2.50
N ASN A 93 -2.51 -7.64 -1.85
CA ASN A 93 -1.97 -8.67 -0.96
C ASN A 93 -1.01 -9.61 -1.70
N GLN A 94 -1.41 -10.12 -2.87
CA GLN A 94 -0.52 -10.97 -3.68
C GLN A 94 0.79 -10.26 -4.02
N ARG A 95 0.73 -8.96 -4.33
CA ARG A 95 1.94 -8.18 -4.63
C ARG A 95 2.83 -7.98 -3.40
N ILE A 96 2.25 -7.86 -2.21
CA ILE A 96 2.99 -7.82 -0.95
C ILE A 96 3.63 -9.19 -0.68
N ASP A 97 2.89 -10.29 -0.87
CA ASP A 97 3.41 -11.66 -0.73
C ASP A 97 4.61 -11.91 -1.65
N ASP A 98 4.52 -11.47 -2.91
CA ASP A 98 5.61 -11.59 -3.89
C ASP A 98 6.83 -10.78 -3.44
N MET A 99 6.64 -9.57 -2.92
CA MET A 99 7.74 -8.75 -2.38
C MET A 99 8.37 -9.38 -1.13
N GLU A 100 7.56 -9.86 -0.19
CA GLU A 100 8.02 -10.57 1.01
C GLU A 100 8.83 -11.82 0.62
N THR A 101 8.37 -12.56 -0.39
CA THR A 101 9.07 -13.74 -0.93
C THR A 101 10.41 -13.38 -1.55
N VAL A 102 10.48 -12.36 -2.41
CA VAL A 102 11.76 -11.88 -2.99
C VAL A 102 12.70 -11.39 -1.91
N LEU A 103 12.15 -10.73 -0.90
CA LEU A 103 12.86 -10.33 0.30
C LEU A 103 13.08 -11.49 1.26
N GLY A 104 12.79 -12.76 0.95
CA GLY A 104 12.99 -13.89 1.87
C GLY A 104 12.50 -13.63 3.30
N ILE A 105 11.38 -12.93 3.44
CA ILE A 105 10.64 -12.73 4.68
C ILE A 105 9.60 -13.87 4.69
N GLU A 106 9.54 -14.64 5.77
CA GLU A 106 8.45 -15.62 5.88
C GLU A 106 7.11 -14.88 5.90
N PRO A 107 6.09 -15.36 5.17
CA PRO A 107 4.79 -14.71 5.12
C PRO A 107 4.27 -14.51 6.54
N ALA A 108 3.87 -13.27 6.84
CA ALA A 108 3.41 -12.88 8.16
C ALA A 108 2.21 -13.73 8.62
N ASP A 109 2.12 -13.96 9.93
CA ASP A 109 0.95 -14.57 10.59
C ASP A 109 -0.34 -13.88 10.13
N ASP A 110 -1.40 -14.65 9.82
CA ASP A 110 -2.69 -14.22 9.28
C ASP A 110 -3.41 -13.16 10.16
N SER A 111 -2.88 -12.88 11.35
CA SER A 111 -3.36 -11.91 12.31
C SER A 111 -2.98 -10.44 11.99
N GLN A 112 -2.04 -10.20 11.06
CA GLN A 112 -1.56 -8.84 10.78
C GLN A 112 -2.44 -8.09 9.77
N THR A 113 -2.69 -6.81 10.04
CA THR A 113 -3.35 -5.92 9.08
C THR A 113 -2.45 -5.63 7.87
N ILE A 114 -3.04 -5.32 6.71
CA ILE A 114 -2.31 -4.99 5.48
C ILE A 114 -1.28 -3.88 5.72
N THR A 115 -1.63 -2.85 6.49
CA THR A 115 -0.73 -1.74 6.84
C THR A 115 0.50 -2.23 7.60
N GLN A 116 0.31 -3.06 8.63
CA GLN A 116 1.41 -3.62 9.43
C GLN A 116 2.37 -4.49 8.60
N ARG A 117 1.83 -5.24 7.64
CA ARG A 117 2.62 -6.05 6.71
C ARG A 117 3.46 -5.17 5.79
N VAL A 118 2.87 -4.12 5.23
CA VAL A 118 3.58 -3.12 4.41
C VAL A 118 4.69 -2.45 5.21
N ASP A 119 4.42 -2.02 6.44
CA ASP A 119 5.42 -1.38 7.30
C ASP A 119 6.58 -2.34 7.62
N THR A 120 6.26 -3.59 7.96
CA THR A 120 7.24 -4.63 8.25
C THR A 120 8.09 -4.96 7.03
N ALA A 121 7.47 -5.11 5.86
CA ALA A 121 8.17 -5.33 4.60
C ALA A 121 9.07 -4.14 4.24
N ALA A 122 8.58 -2.91 4.41
CA ALA A 122 9.33 -1.68 4.18
C ALA A 122 10.57 -1.60 5.08
N ILE A 123 10.41 -1.81 6.39
CA ILE A 123 11.53 -1.81 7.36
C ILE A 123 12.53 -2.91 7.00
N ASN A 124 12.07 -4.14 6.78
CA ASN A 124 12.97 -5.26 6.43
C ASN A 124 13.72 -5.01 5.12
N SER A 125 13.05 -4.44 4.11
CA SER A 125 13.69 -4.09 2.84
C SER A 125 14.77 -3.01 3.03
N ALA A 126 14.48 -1.99 3.84
CA ALA A 126 15.41 -0.91 4.14
C ALA A 126 16.62 -1.39 4.96
N VAL A 127 16.40 -2.27 5.94
CA VAL A 127 17.46 -2.95 6.69
C VAL A 127 18.36 -3.74 5.75
N ARG A 128 17.79 -4.56 4.87
CA ARG A 128 18.55 -5.37 3.90
C ARG A 128 19.36 -4.50 2.94
N ALA A 129 18.75 -3.44 2.39
CA ALA A 129 19.43 -2.49 1.52
C ALA A 129 20.60 -1.81 2.25
N THR A 130 20.39 -1.39 3.50
CA THR A 130 21.42 -0.78 4.34
C THR A 130 22.58 -1.76 4.60
N LEU A 131 22.28 -3.02 4.93
CA LEU A 131 23.28 -4.07 5.11
C LEU A 131 24.14 -4.26 3.85
N PHE A 132 23.51 -4.34 2.68
CA PHE A 132 24.25 -4.46 1.41
C PHE A 132 25.04 -3.20 1.04
N GLN A 133 24.68 -2.03 1.56
CA GLN A 133 25.46 -0.82 1.35
C GLN A 133 26.68 -0.75 2.27
N LEU A 134 26.55 -1.21 3.52
CA LEU A 134 27.54 -1.00 4.56
C LEU A 134 28.54 -2.17 4.73
N ILE A 135 28.13 -3.40 4.41
CA ILE A 135 28.96 -4.60 4.57
C ILE A 135 29.45 -5.06 3.18
N PRO A 136 30.75 -5.34 3.00
CA PRO A 136 31.29 -5.81 1.72
C PRO A 136 30.50 -6.98 1.14
N ASN A 137 30.00 -6.85 -0.09
CA ASN A 137 29.32 -7.95 -0.78
C ASN A 137 29.47 -7.86 -2.30
N GLY A 138 29.38 -9.02 -2.94
CA GLY A 138 29.66 -9.16 -4.37
C GLY A 138 31.16 -9.23 -4.69
N ALA A 139 31.47 -9.59 -5.94
CA ALA A 139 32.85 -9.64 -6.41
C ALA A 139 33.37 -8.22 -6.74
N PRO A 140 34.56 -7.82 -6.25
CA PRO A 140 35.12 -6.49 -6.54
C PRO A 140 35.57 -6.35 -8.00
N THR A 141 35.76 -7.47 -8.71
CA THR A 141 36.05 -7.53 -10.14
C THR A 141 35.06 -8.50 -10.81
N PRO A 142 33.90 -8.02 -11.27
CA PRO A 142 32.88 -8.88 -11.88
C PRO A 142 33.41 -9.63 -13.11
N ASN A 143 32.87 -10.83 -13.36
CA ASN A 143 33.22 -11.69 -14.51
C ASN A 143 34.66 -12.21 -14.54
N VAL A 144 35.33 -12.23 -13.39
CA VAL A 144 36.70 -12.76 -13.24
C VAL A 144 36.67 -14.11 -12.51
N GLN A 145 37.45 -15.07 -13.00
CA GLN A 145 37.52 -16.39 -12.39
C GLN A 145 38.33 -16.35 -11.08
N LEU A 146 37.76 -16.94 -10.04
CA LEU A 146 38.45 -17.23 -8.78
C LEU A 146 39.44 -18.38 -8.98
N THR A 147 40.73 -18.14 -8.73
CA THR A 147 41.79 -19.13 -8.94
C THR A 147 42.40 -19.64 -7.63
N SER A 148 42.32 -18.87 -6.55
CA SER A 148 42.78 -19.33 -5.23
C SER A 148 41.83 -18.93 -4.10
N GLY A 149 41.61 -19.87 -3.18
CA GLY A 149 40.75 -19.69 -2.02
C GLY A 149 41.49 -19.28 -0.75
N PHE A 150 40.72 -18.85 0.25
CA PHE A 150 41.19 -18.55 1.60
C PHE A 150 41.64 -19.81 2.35
N GLY A 151 42.64 -19.68 3.23
CA GLY A 151 43.10 -20.75 4.13
C GLY A 151 44.52 -21.24 3.82
N THR A 152 44.88 -22.41 4.36
CA THR A 152 46.25 -22.94 4.25
C THR A 152 46.48 -23.63 2.90
N ARG A 153 47.47 -23.16 2.14
CA ARG A 153 47.86 -23.76 0.85
C ARG A 153 49.38 -23.81 0.68
N ILE A 154 49.85 -24.57 -0.31
CA ILE A 154 51.25 -24.51 -0.73
C ILE A 154 51.44 -23.23 -1.55
N HIS A 155 52.35 -22.36 -1.11
CA HIS A 155 52.63 -21.10 -1.79
C HIS A 155 53.32 -21.37 -3.14
N PRO A 156 52.84 -20.80 -4.25
CA PRO A 156 53.26 -21.21 -5.60
C PRO A 156 54.74 -20.92 -5.89
N ILE A 157 55.27 -19.84 -5.30
CA ILE A 157 56.67 -19.40 -5.49
C ILE A 157 57.61 -20.11 -4.52
N THR A 158 57.25 -20.14 -3.23
CA THR A 158 58.17 -20.59 -2.17
C THR A 158 58.04 -22.07 -1.86
N LYS A 159 57.01 -22.75 -2.41
CA LYS A 159 56.68 -24.17 -2.22
C LYS A 159 56.47 -24.60 -0.76
N LYS A 160 56.34 -23.65 0.18
CA LYS A 160 56.05 -23.89 1.60
C LYS A 160 54.56 -23.77 1.86
N ARG A 161 54.04 -24.48 2.88
CA ARG A 161 52.69 -24.25 3.40
C ARG A 161 52.62 -22.83 3.96
N LYS A 162 51.72 -22.01 3.43
CA LYS A 162 51.48 -20.63 3.86
C LYS A 162 49.97 -20.41 3.98
N ARG A 163 49.57 -19.62 4.97
CA ARG A 163 48.20 -19.15 5.08
C ARG A 163 47.94 -18.09 4.01
N HIS A 164 46.81 -18.22 3.33
CA HIS A 164 46.31 -17.27 2.36
C HIS A 164 45.11 -16.54 2.97
N ASP A 165 45.28 -15.26 3.27
CA ASP A 165 44.31 -14.48 4.03
C ASP A 165 43.22 -13.83 3.17
N GLY A 166 43.14 -14.22 1.89
CA GLY A 166 42.20 -13.66 0.93
C GLY A 166 41.81 -14.62 -0.20
N LEU A 167 41.29 -14.04 -1.28
CA LEU A 167 40.94 -14.69 -2.54
C LEU A 167 41.79 -14.11 -3.67
N ASP A 168 42.24 -14.98 -4.58
CA ASP A 168 42.94 -14.57 -5.80
C ASP A 168 42.01 -14.68 -7.01
N PHE A 169 41.81 -13.57 -7.71
CA PHE A 169 41.02 -13.49 -8.94
C PHE A 169 41.96 -13.31 -10.13
N ALA A 170 42.02 -14.27 -11.05
CA ALA A 170 42.89 -14.16 -12.23
C ALA A 170 42.33 -13.16 -13.24
N ALA A 171 42.94 -11.98 -13.28
CA ALA A 171 42.48 -10.85 -14.08
C ALA A 171 43.64 -10.32 -14.91
N LYS A 172 43.37 -9.93 -16.16
CA LYS A 172 44.36 -9.18 -16.98
C LYS A 172 44.75 -7.89 -16.25
N ILE A 173 45.97 -7.40 -16.49
CA ILE A 173 46.38 -6.07 -16.01
C ILE A 173 45.42 -5.03 -16.58
N GLY A 174 44.94 -4.11 -15.75
CA GLY A 174 44.01 -3.07 -16.18
C GLY A 174 42.53 -3.45 -16.07
N THR A 175 42.17 -4.61 -15.49
CA THR A 175 40.75 -4.92 -15.21
C THR A 175 40.24 -3.98 -14.11
N PRO A 176 39.05 -3.36 -14.27
CA PRO A 176 38.45 -2.48 -13.26
C PRO A 176 38.17 -3.17 -11.93
N ILE A 177 38.45 -2.48 -10.82
CA ILE A 177 38.14 -2.90 -9.45
C ILE A 177 37.13 -1.93 -8.85
N TYR A 178 36.06 -2.46 -8.26
CA TYR A 178 34.96 -1.68 -7.68
C TYR A 178 34.86 -1.88 -6.17
N ALA A 179 34.40 -0.84 -5.47
CA ALA A 179 34.15 -0.92 -4.03
C ALA A 179 32.96 -1.86 -3.72
N PRO A 180 33.11 -2.86 -2.84
CA PRO A 180 32.08 -3.85 -2.52
C PRO A 180 31.03 -3.31 -1.56
N ALA A 181 31.27 -2.16 -0.93
CA ALA A 181 30.40 -1.46 0.00
C ALA A 181 30.87 -0.01 0.13
N ASP A 182 30.06 0.86 0.74
CA ASP A 182 30.46 2.20 1.13
C ASP A 182 31.66 2.15 2.06
N ALA A 183 32.62 3.05 1.83
CA ALA A 183 33.88 3.06 2.56
C ALA A 183 34.53 4.44 2.55
N VAL A 184 35.50 4.60 3.44
CA VAL A 184 36.56 5.60 3.31
C VAL A 184 37.86 4.91 2.93
N ILE A 185 38.67 5.52 2.06
CA ILE A 185 39.99 5.00 1.72
C ILE A 185 40.92 5.20 2.91
N GLU A 186 41.19 4.12 3.64
CA GLU A 186 42.10 4.13 4.78
C GLU A 186 43.54 4.35 4.34
N ARG A 187 43.95 3.68 3.25
CA ARG A 187 45.34 3.71 2.78
C ARG A 187 45.47 3.32 1.31
N ALA A 188 46.27 4.07 0.57
CA ALA A 188 46.73 3.73 -0.77
C ALA A 188 48.27 3.66 -0.78
N ARG A 189 48.84 2.45 -0.82
CA ARG A 189 50.28 2.21 -0.66
C ARG A 189 50.89 1.72 -1.97
N ASN A 190 51.83 2.48 -2.52
CA ASN A 190 52.68 2.02 -3.61
C ASN A 190 53.84 1.16 -3.08
N SER A 191 54.11 0.01 -3.71
CA SER A 191 55.21 -0.88 -3.32
C SER A 191 55.49 -1.92 -4.40
N ASN A 192 56.76 -2.32 -4.54
CA ASN A 192 57.19 -3.42 -5.40
C ASN A 192 57.48 -4.71 -4.61
N TYR A 193 57.27 -4.72 -3.29
CA TYR A 193 57.49 -5.87 -2.41
C TYR A 193 56.18 -6.42 -1.84
N GLY A 194 56.16 -7.71 -1.52
CA GLY A 194 55.04 -8.38 -0.83
C GLY A 194 53.72 -8.23 -1.59
N TYR A 195 52.72 -7.60 -0.98
CA TYR A 195 51.42 -7.30 -1.59
C TYR A 195 51.48 -6.34 -2.79
N GLY A 196 52.63 -5.73 -3.08
CA GLY A 196 52.76 -4.77 -4.15
C GLY A 196 51.98 -3.48 -3.84
N ASN A 197 51.44 -2.86 -4.88
CA ASN A 197 50.51 -1.75 -4.71
C ASN A 197 49.23 -2.25 -4.05
N GLN A 198 48.90 -1.66 -2.91
CA GLN A 198 47.79 -2.09 -2.08
C GLN A 198 46.87 -0.93 -1.72
N LEU A 199 45.57 -1.14 -1.89
CA LEU A 199 44.52 -0.24 -1.42
C LEU A 199 43.78 -0.89 -0.24
N THR A 200 43.46 -0.10 0.78
CA THR A 200 42.68 -0.53 1.95
C THR A 200 41.47 0.40 2.09
N LEU A 201 40.29 -0.19 2.11
CA LEU A 201 39.01 0.48 2.35
C LEU A 201 38.53 0.14 3.75
N ASN A 202 38.18 1.17 4.52
CA ASN A 202 37.55 1.03 5.83
C ASN A 202 36.05 1.25 5.68
N HIS A 203 35.29 0.19 5.98
CA HIS A 203 33.85 0.16 5.91
C HIS A 203 33.26 0.39 7.31
N THR A 204 31.94 0.54 7.36
CA THR A 204 31.23 0.66 8.64
C THR A 204 31.31 -0.66 9.43
N MET A 205 31.08 -0.60 10.74
CA MET A 205 30.99 -1.77 11.61
C MET A 205 32.28 -2.60 11.72
N GLY A 206 33.45 -1.97 11.50
CA GLY A 206 34.75 -2.61 11.71
C GLY A 206 35.18 -3.56 10.58
N PHE A 207 34.48 -3.55 9.45
CA PHE A 207 34.91 -4.25 8.25
C PHE A 207 35.97 -3.45 7.49
N THR A 208 36.97 -4.13 6.97
CA THR A 208 37.93 -3.55 6.01
C THR A 208 38.08 -4.49 4.83
N SER A 209 38.31 -3.94 3.64
CA SER A 209 38.64 -4.71 2.46
C SER A 209 39.99 -4.25 1.87
N THR A 210 40.80 -5.19 1.41
CA THR A 210 42.11 -4.88 0.83
C THR A 210 42.24 -5.43 -0.58
N TYR A 211 42.96 -4.68 -1.42
CA TYR A 211 43.15 -4.95 -2.84
C TYR A 211 44.63 -4.86 -3.12
N SER A 212 45.26 -5.98 -3.48
CA SER A 212 46.71 -6.06 -3.65
C SER A 212 47.09 -6.39 -5.09
N HIS A 213 48.37 -6.25 -5.42
CA HIS A 213 48.93 -6.43 -6.76
C HIS A 213 48.39 -5.46 -7.81
N MET A 214 47.79 -4.34 -7.39
CA MET A 214 47.17 -3.36 -8.29
C MET A 214 48.18 -2.72 -9.26
N SER A 215 47.71 -2.27 -10.42
CA SER A 215 48.52 -1.49 -11.36
C SER A 215 48.42 0.00 -11.08
N LYS A 216 47.22 0.49 -10.75
CA LYS A 216 46.93 1.90 -10.54
C LYS A 216 45.75 2.09 -9.59
N PHE A 217 45.83 3.14 -8.76
CA PHE A 217 44.72 3.62 -7.95
C PHE A 217 43.94 4.71 -8.69
N LYS A 218 42.61 4.70 -8.58
CA LYS A 218 41.75 5.80 -9.05
C LYS A 218 41.47 6.83 -7.95
N VAL A 219 41.59 6.40 -6.70
CA VAL A 219 41.19 7.14 -5.48
C VAL A 219 42.39 7.46 -4.60
N LYS A 220 42.22 8.36 -3.62
CA LYS A 220 43.25 8.77 -2.66
C LYS A 220 42.85 8.47 -1.21
N GLN A 221 43.83 8.39 -0.32
CA GLN A 221 43.59 8.24 1.12
C GLN A 221 42.69 9.38 1.64
N GLY A 222 41.71 9.04 2.49
CA GLY A 222 40.70 9.94 3.02
C GLY A 222 39.47 10.17 2.13
N GLU A 223 39.48 9.68 0.89
CA GLU A 223 38.34 9.80 -0.02
C GLU A 223 37.18 8.88 0.39
N PHE A 224 35.95 9.38 0.33
CA PHE A 224 34.76 8.54 0.50
C PHE A 224 34.38 7.90 -0.84
N VAL A 225 34.08 6.61 -0.81
CA VAL A 225 33.66 5.86 -1.98
C VAL A 225 32.32 5.18 -1.74
N LYS A 226 31.52 5.14 -2.80
CA LYS A 226 30.24 4.44 -2.79
C LYS A 226 30.39 3.00 -3.27
N LYS A 227 29.52 2.10 -2.81
CA LYS A 227 29.40 0.75 -3.38
C LYS A 227 29.29 0.83 -4.91
N GLY A 228 30.06 -0.01 -5.60
CA GLY A 228 30.12 -0.06 -7.06
C GLY A 228 30.98 1.02 -7.70
N GLN A 229 31.57 1.94 -6.94
CA GLN A 229 32.47 2.95 -7.48
C GLN A 229 33.81 2.33 -7.91
N LEU A 230 34.33 2.78 -9.06
CA LEU A 230 35.65 2.38 -9.56
C LEU A 230 36.76 2.93 -8.64
N ILE A 231 37.54 2.02 -8.04
CA ILE A 231 38.62 2.36 -7.09
C ILE A 231 40.03 2.16 -7.66
N GLY A 232 40.15 1.44 -8.77
CA GLY A 232 41.42 1.27 -9.46
C GLY A 232 41.39 0.10 -10.43
N TRP A 233 42.59 -0.42 -10.72
CA TRP A 233 42.74 -1.48 -11.70
C TRP A 233 43.69 -2.57 -11.22
N THR A 234 43.39 -3.81 -11.58
CA THR A 234 44.22 -4.99 -11.32
C THR A 234 45.58 -4.84 -11.99
N GLY A 235 46.57 -5.57 -11.48
CA GLY A 235 47.93 -5.51 -11.99
C GLY A 235 48.69 -6.80 -11.77
N ASN A 236 50.01 -6.64 -11.62
CA ASN A 236 50.93 -7.72 -11.31
C ASN A 236 52.10 -7.20 -10.45
N SER A 237 51.86 -6.17 -9.63
CA SER A 237 52.90 -5.55 -8.79
C SER A 237 53.23 -6.42 -7.58
N GLY A 238 54.41 -6.23 -6.97
CA GLY A 238 54.80 -7.00 -5.80
C GLY A 238 55.19 -8.45 -6.09
N LEU A 239 55.01 -9.31 -5.10
CA LEU A 239 55.28 -10.74 -5.19
C LEU A 239 54.09 -11.48 -5.80
N SER A 240 54.03 -11.50 -7.12
CA SER A 240 52.97 -12.14 -7.90
C SER A 240 53.56 -13.04 -9.00
N THR A 241 52.97 -14.21 -9.23
CA THR A 241 53.38 -15.11 -10.33
C THR A 241 52.77 -14.73 -11.69
N GLY A 242 51.74 -13.91 -11.70
CA GLY A 242 51.03 -13.51 -12.90
C GLY A 242 49.84 -12.60 -12.59
N PRO A 243 49.27 -11.91 -13.60
CA PRO A 243 48.22 -10.93 -13.38
C PRO A 243 47.01 -11.48 -12.61
N HIS A 244 46.74 -10.87 -11.44
CA HIS A 244 45.60 -11.21 -10.60
C HIS A 244 45.29 -10.08 -9.62
N LEU A 245 44.11 -10.15 -9.02
CA LEU A 245 43.75 -9.38 -7.83
C LEU A 245 43.79 -10.29 -6.61
N HIS A 246 44.55 -9.90 -5.60
CA HIS A 246 44.45 -10.51 -4.27
C HIS A 246 43.54 -9.63 -3.40
N TYR A 247 42.44 -10.22 -2.93
CA TYR A 247 41.35 -9.56 -2.22
C TYR A 247 41.15 -10.15 -0.82
N GLU A 248 41.23 -9.33 0.21
CA GLU A 248 40.94 -9.76 1.59
C GLU A 248 39.75 -8.98 2.17
N ILE A 249 39.03 -9.63 3.08
CA ILE A 249 38.06 -8.99 3.98
C ILE A 249 38.54 -9.26 5.39
N ARG A 250 38.51 -8.23 6.23
CA ARG A 250 38.85 -8.35 7.65
C ARG A 250 37.76 -7.74 8.50
N PHE A 251 37.59 -8.28 9.70
CA PHE A 251 36.72 -7.72 10.73
C PHE A 251 37.56 -7.46 11.97
N LEU A 252 37.58 -6.20 12.43
CA LEU A 252 38.42 -5.74 13.53
C LEU A 252 39.89 -6.18 13.37
N GLY A 253 40.40 -6.05 12.14
CA GLY A 253 41.77 -6.42 11.76
C GLY A 253 42.02 -7.91 11.51
N LYS A 254 41.12 -8.80 11.93
CA LYS A 254 41.26 -10.26 11.74
C LYS A 254 40.77 -10.68 10.35
N PRO A 255 41.54 -11.49 9.59
CA PRO A 255 41.13 -11.93 8.26
C PRO A 255 39.95 -12.90 8.34
N LEU A 256 38.93 -12.62 7.53
CA LEU A 256 37.75 -13.46 7.31
C LEU A 256 37.87 -14.16 5.97
N ASN A 257 37.11 -15.24 5.77
CA ASN A 257 37.01 -15.86 4.46
C ASN A 257 36.19 -14.92 3.54
N PRO A 258 36.71 -14.38 2.43
CA PRO A 258 35.94 -13.46 1.61
C PRO A 258 34.87 -14.15 0.74
N ARG A 259 34.91 -15.49 0.61
CA ARG A 259 34.04 -16.23 -0.32
C ARG A 259 32.54 -16.11 0.00
N PRO A 260 32.07 -16.18 1.26
CA PRO A 260 30.67 -15.94 1.58
C PRO A 260 30.22 -14.53 1.21
N PHE A 261 31.02 -13.50 1.51
CA PHE A 261 30.72 -12.10 1.16
C PHE A 261 30.62 -11.88 -0.35
N VAL A 262 31.54 -12.45 -1.12
CA VAL A 262 31.54 -12.35 -2.60
C VAL A 262 30.28 -12.97 -3.21
N LYS A 263 29.75 -14.04 -2.60
CA LYS A 263 28.53 -14.72 -3.05
C LYS A 263 27.25 -14.11 -2.50
N TRP A 264 27.35 -13.26 -1.49
CA TRP A 264 26.21 -12.73 -0.78
C TRP A 264 25.45 -11.71 -1.63
N ASN A 265 24.17 -11.95 -1.84
CA ASN A 265 23.25 -11.17 -2.64
C ASN A 265 21.83 -11.25 -2.06
N ILE A 266 20.87 -10.59 -2.71
CA ILE A 266 19.48 -10.52 -2.23
C ILE A 266 18.79 -11.90 -2.15
N GLU A 267 19.09 -12.81 -3.08
CA GLU A 267 18.49 -14.14 -3.16
C GLU A 267 18.98 -15.08 -2.04
N ASN A 268 20.19 -14.85 -1.53
CA ASN A 268 20.83 -15.71 -0.52
C ASN A 268 21.19 -14.95 0.76
N PHE A 269 20.37 -13.99 1.15
CA PHE A 269 20.62 -13.06 2.25
C PHE A 269 21.10 -13.74 3.54
N ASP A 270 20.51 -14.87 3.95
CA ASP A 270 20.88 -15.54 5.20
C ASP A 270 22.23 -16.28 5.15
N SER A 271 22.74 -16.51 3.95
CA SER A 271 23.88 -17.40 3.73
C SER A 271 25.17 -16.89 4.38
N LEU A 272 25.36 -15.57 4.44
CA LEU A 272 26.52 -14.94 5.07
C LEU A 272 26.55 -15.22 6.58
N PHE A 273 25.43 -14.97 7.27
CA PHE A 273 25.33 -15.11 8.72
C PHE A 273 25.52 -16.55 9.19
N LYS A 274 25.07 -17.52 8.37
CA LYS A 274 25.25 -18.96 8.63
C LYS A 274 26.71 -19.41 8.44
N GLN A 275 27.40 -18.87 7.44
CA GLN A 275 28.75 -19.29 7.06
C GLN A 275 29.86 -18.61 7.87
N GLU A 276 29.73 -17.30 8.17
CA GLU A 276 30.77 -16.54 8.84
C GLU A 276 30.41 -16.29 10.32
N LYS A 277 30.77 -17.24 11.19
CA LYS A 277 30.41 -17.20 12.61
C LYS A 277 31.33 -16.33 13.48
N ASN A 278 32.43 -15.82 12.92
CA ASN A 278 33.41 -15.04 13.69
C ASN A 278 32.98 -13.58 13.93
N VAL A 279 31.86 -13.17 13.35
CA VAL A 279 31.27 -11.83 13.49
C VAL A 279 30.07 -11.92 14.42
N GLN A 280 29.94 -10.95 15.33
CA GLN A 280 28.81 -10.85 16.27
C GLN A 280 27.58 -10.24 15.57
N TRP A 281 26.97 -11.00 14.66
CA TRP A 281 25.89 -10.51 13.79
C TRP A 281 24.69 -9.95 14.53
N ALA A 282 24.27 -10.57 15.65
CA ALA A 282 23.12 -10.10 16.41
C ALA A 282 23.27 -8.64 16.87
N SER A 283 24.45 -8.26 17.37
CA SER A 283 24.71 -6.88 17.81
C SER A 283 24.71 -5.89 16.63
N LEU A 284 25.31 -6.29 15.51
CA LEU A 284 25.34 -5.46 14.30
C LEU A 284 23.93 -5.26 13.70
N LEU A 285 23.16 -6.33 13.60
CA LEU A 285 21.79 -6.30 13.10
C LEU A 285 20.90 -5.44 14.01
N ASN A 286 21.02 -5.56 15.33
CA ASN A 286 20.27 -4.70 16.26
C ASN A 286 20.60 -3.21 16.08
N THR A 287 21.86 -2.89 15.84
CA THR A 287 22.30 -1.50 15.60
C THR A 287 21.70 -0.96 14.30
N ILE A 288 21.74 -1.75 13.23
CA ILE A 288 21.20 -1.35 11.91
C ILE A 288 19.68 -1.27 11.96
N ASN A 289 19.01 -2.22 12.61
CA ASN A 289 17.56 -2.20 12.81
C ASN A 289 17.13 -0.93 13.55
N SER A 290 17.86 -0.56 14.61
CA SER A 290 17.57 0.66 15.38
C SER A 290 17.79 1.93 14.55
N MET A 291 18.85 1.97 13.73
CA MET A 291 19.15 3.09 12.83
C MET A 291 18.07 3.24 11.75
N VAL A 292 17.67 2.14 11.12
CA VAL A 292 16.65 2.15 10.06
C VAL A 292 15.27 2.48 10.64
N ALA A 293 14.91 1.91 11.78
CA ALA A 293 13.64 2.22 12.46
C ALA A 293 13.55 3.71 12.80
N MET A 294 14.62 4.30 13.34
CA MET A 294 14.68 5.74 13.60
C MET A 294 14.55 6.56 12.31
N GLN A 295 15.23 6.18 11.23
CA GLN A 295 15.12 6.87 9.94
C GLN A 295 13.69 6.82 9.39
N VAL A 296 13.05 5.64 9.42
CA VAL A 296 11.67 5.46 8.96
C VAL A 296 10.72 6.30 9.79
N GLN A 297 10.88 6.33 11.11
CA GLN A 297 10.05 7.15 12.01
C GLN A 297 10.21 8.64 11.69
N LEU A 298 11.44 9.14 11.54
CA LEU A 298 11.70 10.54 11.20
C LEU A 298 11.07 10.93 9.85
N THR A 299 11.11 10.04 8.86
CA THR A 299 10.48 10.29 7.55
C THR A 299 8.96 10.09 7.54
N GLY A 300 8.44 9.27 8.46
CA GLY A 300 7.01 9.03 8.63
C GLY A 300 6.29 10.16 9.35
N ASP A 301 6.94 10.77 10.34
CA ASP A 301 6.39 11.91 11.11
C ASP A 301 6.29 13.19 10.26
N GLU A 302 7.14 13.40 9.25
CA GLU A 302 7.03 14.54 8.32
C GLU A 302 5.73 14.54 7.51
N HIS A 303 5.06 13.39 7.34
CA HIS A 303 3.79 13.31 6.62
C HIS A 303 2.56 13.59 7.49
N HIS A 304 2.71 13.74 8.81
CA HIS A 304 1.61 14.10 9.71
C HIS A 304 1.55 15.59 10.09
N ASP A 305 2.60 16.38 9.81
CA ASP A 305 2.70 17.78 10.27
C ASP A 305 2.81 18.84 9.15
N LEU A 306 2.23 18.56 7.97
CA LEU A 306 1.90 19.60 6.99
C LEU A 306 0.52 20.24 7.25
N GLY A 307 0.11 20.28 8.52
CA GLY A 307 -0.86 21.26 9.00
C GLY A 307 -0.17 22.59 9.16
N ILE A 308 -0.01 23.34 8.07
CA ILE A 308 0.41 24.75 8.11
C ILE A 308 -0.62 25.49 8.98
N THR A 309 -0.32 25.60 10.26
CA THR A 309 -1.04 26.48 11.17
C THR A 309 -0.47 27.86 10.91
N THR A 310 -1.08 28.57 9.95
CA THR A 310 -0.83 29.99 9.78
C THR A 310 -1.17 30.68 11.09
N VAL A 311 -0.18 31.31 11.70
CA VAL A 311 -0.32 32.09 12.92
C VAL A 311 -1.27 33.26 12.61
N ASN A 312 -2.55 33.12 12.98
CA ASN A 312 -3.45 34.26 13.06
C ASN A 312 -2.98 35.15 14.22
N HIS A 313 -2.34 36.24 13.86
CA HIS A 313 -1.98 37.31 14.78
C HIS A 313 -3.26 38.05 15.18
N THR A 314 -3.92 37.60 16.25
CA THR A 314 -4.96 38.38 16.91
C THR A 314 -4.41 38.85 18.24
N GLN A 315 -4.06 40.14 18.32
CA GLN A 315 -4.40 41.06 19.41
C GLN A 315 -3.52 42.31 19.34
N SER A 316 -4.15 43.47 19.18
CA SER A 316 -4.01 44.55 20.14
C SER A 316 -5.26 45.40 20.11
N THR A 317 -6.09 45.23 21.13
CA THR A 317 -7.05 46.24 21.59
C THR A 317 -6.27 47.51 21.93
N THR A 318 -6.66 48.63 21.36
CA THR A 318 -6.35 49.95 21.92
C THR A 318 -7.67 50.71 21.96
N ASN A 319 -8.25 50.77 23.16
CA ASN A 319 -9.22 51.80 23.49
C ASN A 319 -8.46 53.13 23.50
N GLN A 320 -8.99 54.13 22.81
CA GLN A 320 -8.72 55.52 23.15
C GLN A 320 -9.97 56.33 22.86
N ASP A 321 -10.60 56.75 23.95
CA ASP A 321 -11.59 57.82 24.01
C ASP A 321 -10.98 59.11 23.43
N ASP A 322 -11.74 59.86 22.62
CA ASP A 322 -11.98 61.31 22.80
C ASP A 322 -12.63 61.96 21.54
N PHE A 323 -13.75 62.66 21.82
CA PHE A 323 -14.49 63.68 21.05
C PHE A 323 -15.20 63.33 19.74
#